data_AF-A0A524C1W1-F1
#
_entry.id   AF-A0A524C1W1-F1
#
_cell.length_a   1.000
_cell.length_b   1.000
_cell.length_c   1.000
_cell.angle_alpha   90.00
_cell.angle_beta   90.00
_cell.angle_gamma   90.00
#
_symmetry.space_group_name_H-M   'P 1'
#
loop_
_entity.id
_entity.type
_entity.pdbx_description
1 polymer ?
#
loop_
_entity_poly.entity_id
_entity_poly.type
_entity_poly.pdbx_seq_one_letter_code
_entity_poly.pdbx_strand_id
1 'polypeptide(L)' 'SPDDVGSVKFRCPNCGDVVIVRCNKCRNIENNYTCPACGFEGP' A
#
# COMPACT_ATOMS: atom_id res chain seq x y z
N SER A 1 16.01 11.87 -13.50
CA SER A 1 14.82 11.01 -13.49
C SER A 1 15.19 9.68 -12.86
N PRO A 2 14.86 9.48 -11.58
CA PRO A 2 15.22 8.26 -10.88
C PRO A 2 13.97 7.61 -10.28
N ASP A 3 13.56 6.54 -10.94
CA ASP A 3 12.88 5.36 -10.40
C ASP A 3 12.63 5.41 -8.89
N ASP A 4 11.36 5.34 -8.51
CA ASP A 4 10.81 4.99 -7.21
C ASP A 4 11.66 3.97 -6.39
N VAL A 5 12.78 4.41 -5.83
CA VAL A 5 13.61 3.60 -4.93
C VAL A 5 12.84 3.46 -3.61
N GLY A 6 12.08 2.37 -3.50
CA GLY A 6 11.46 1.93 -2.25
C GLY A 6 9.92 1.84 -2.25
N SER A 7 9.27 1.87 -3.42
CA SER A 7 7.84 1.55 -3.52
C SER A 7 7.62 0.04 -3.41
N VAL A 8 6.91 -0.40 -2.37
CA VAL A 8 6.57 -1.81 -2.15
C VAL A 8 5.21 -2.13 -2.75
N LYS A 9 5.09 -3.31 -3.35
CA LYS A 9 3.84 -3.82 -3.93
C LYS A 9 3.49 -5.12 -3.22
N PHE A 10 2.32 -5.18 -2.61
CA PHE A 10 1.85 -6.38 -1.90
C PHE A 10 0.35 -6.52 -2.09
N ARG A 11 -0.17 -7.74 -1.97
CA ARG A 11 -1.63 -7.95 -2.01
C ARG A 11 -2.24 -7.60 -0.67
N CYS A 12 -3.47 -7.11 -0.68
CA CYS A 12 -4.20 -6.82 0.55
C CYS A 12 -4.19 -8.05 1.48
N PRO A 13 -3.75 -7.92 2.75
CA PRO A 13 -3.68 -9.06 3.66
C PRO A 13 -5.06 -9.59 4.08
N ASN A 14 -6.12 -8.79 3.89
CA ASN A 14 -7.47 -9.16 4.29
C ASN A 14 -8.21 -9.95 3.19
N CYS A 15 -8.18 -9.49 1.94
CA CYS A 15 -8.90 -10.13 0.83
C CYS A 15 -7.98 -10.79 -0.21
N GLY A 16 -6.75 -10.29 -0.40
CA GLY A 16 -5.84 -10.80 -1.44
C GLY A 16 -6.19 -10.40 -2.88
N ASP A 17 -7.36 -9.82 -3.13
CA ASP A 17 -7.85 -9.48 -4.47
C ASP A 17 -7.22 -8.21 -5.07
N VAL A 18 -6.86 -7.24 -4.23
CA VAL A 18 -6.26 -5.97 -4.69
C VAL A 18 -4.75 -5.94 -4.43
N VAL A 19 -4.01 -5.42 -5.40
CA VAL A 19 -2.58 -5.11 -5.26
C VAL A 19 -2.43 -3.69 -4.75
N ILE A 20 -1.85 -3.57 -3.56
CA ILE A 20 -1.58 -2.30 -2.89
C ILE A 20 -0.14 -1.90 -3.18
N VAL A 21 0.03 -0.69 -3.69
CA VAL A 21 1.33 -0.07 -3.92
C VAL A 21 1.51 1.07 -2.92
N ARG A 22 2.59 1.02 -2.15
CA ARG A 22 2.94 2.06 -1.19
C ARG A 22 4.35 2.54 -1.46
N CYS A 23 4.50 3.85 -1.64
CA CYS A 23 5.80 4.49 -1.72
C CYS A 23 6.52 4.39 -0.36
N ASN A 24 7.85 4.37 -0.38
CA ASN A 24 8.66 4.36 0.86
C ASN A 24 8.26 5.50 1.81
N LYS A 25 8.04 6.70 1.24
CA LYS A 25 7.62 7.88 1.99
C LYS A 25 6.26 7.68 2.65
N CYS A 26 5.29 7.06 1.96
CA CYS A 26 3.96 6.78 2.52
C CYS A 26 4.03 5.77 3.67
N ARG A 27 4.94 4.78 3.60
CA ARG A 27 5.20 3.85 4.69
C ARG A 27 5.82 4.52 5.91
N ASN A 28 6.66 5.54 5.70
CA ASN A 28 7.28 6.29 6.80
C ASN A 28 6.31 7.25 7.52
N ILE A 29 5.21 7.63 6.87
CA ILE A 29 4.22 8.56 7.43
C ILE A 29 3.02 7.78 8.03
N GLU A 30 3.06 6.44 8.02
CA GLU A 30 1.95 5.56 8.49
C GLU A 30 0.61 6.00 7.90
N ASN A 31 0.63 6.38 6.61
CA ASN A 31 -0.53 6.94 5.98
C ASN A 31 -1.55 5.83 5.71
N ASN A 32 -2.62 5.86 6.50
CA ASN A 32 -3.75 4.95 6.38
C ASN A 32 -4.15 4.74 4.91
N TYR A 33 -4.26 3.49 4.52
CA TYR A 33 -4.69 3.05 3.21
C TYR A 33 -5.94 2.21 3.37
N THR A 34 -6.96 2.52 2.56
CA THR A 34 -8.19 1.75 2.54
C THR A 34 -8.19 0.85 1.32
N CYS A 35 -8.40 -0.44 1.55
CA CYS A 35 -8.59 -1.42 0.51
C CYS A 35 -9.94 -1.21 -0.17
N PRO A 36 -10.00 -0.96 -1.50
CA PRO A 36 -11.28 -0.73 -2.20
C PRO A 36 -12.13 -2.00 -2.34
N ALA A 37 -11.56 -3.19 -2.13
CA ALA A 37 -12.28 -4.46 -2.29
C ALA A 37 -13.03 -4.89 -1.02
N CYS A 38 -12.41 -4.74 0.16
CA CYS A 38 -12.98 -5.18 1.43
C CYS A 38 -13.12 -4.07 2.49
N GLY A 39 -12.67 -2.84 2.19
CA GLY A 39 -12.71 -1.72 3.14
C GLY A 39 -11.66 -1.79 4.25
N PHE A 40 -10.69 -2.71 4.16
CA PHE A 40 -9.63 -2.83 5.16
C PHE A 40 -8.78 -1.55 5.22
N GLU A 41 -8.73 -0.91 6.37
CA GLU A 41 -7.88 0.25 6.64
C GLU A 41 -6.63 -0.17 7.42
N GLY A 42 -5.46 -0.02 6.81
CA GLY A 42 -4.17 -0.32 7.43
C GLY A 42 -3.22 0.89 7.36
N PRO A 43 -2.19 0.97 8.21
CA PRO A 43 -1.20 2.05 8.20
C PRO A 43 -0.24 2.01 7.00
#